data_AF-A0A830G971-F1
#
_entry.id   AF-A0A830G971-F1
#
_cell.length_a   1.000
_cell.length_b   1.000
_cell.length_c   1.000
_cell.angle_alpha   90.00
_cell.angle_beta   90.00
_cell.angle_gamma   90.00
#
_symmetry.space_group_name_H-M   'P 1'
#
loop_
_entity.id
_entity.type
_entity.pdbx_description
1 polymer ?
#
loop_
_entity_poly.entity_id
_entity_poly.type
_entity_poly.pdbx_seq_one_letter_code
_entity_poly.pdbx_strand_id
1 'polypeptide(L)'
;MVATAEAKTPPVSAGSWTGYVILLTRLLLGWWMLHAGLAKFAFLWDAGAKPFAASQWLVAGTTAAPGWLHGFLAWAANTPFLLAATNVAIPVGEVLIGLGVLIGAFTRLAAFFGAFLAAVFYLSTVGYAGTYVTGELLRIVLFAQLIAFGAGRVWGVDAVLERTALVENHPRLRALLG
;
A
#
# COMPACT_ATOMS: atom_id res chain seq x y z
N MET A 1 -24.32 35.79 17.00
CA MET A 1 -23.88 34.39 16.87
C MET A 1 -22.68 34.39 15.93
N VAL A 2 -21.45 34.45 16.48
CA VAL A 2 -20.22 34.51 15.69
C VAL A 2 -19.90 33.08 15.28
N ALA A 3 -20.00 32.78 13.98
CA ALA A 3 -19.54 31.52 13.43
C ALA A 3 -18.01 31.48 13.55
N THR A 4 -17.50 30.71 14.50
CA THR A 4 -16.08 30.36 14.57
C THR A 4 -15.76 29.53 13.33
N ALA A 5 -15.05 30.14 12.37
CA ALA A 5 -14.43 29.40 11.28
C ALA A 5 -13.48 28.37 11.90
N GLU A 6 -13.76 27.08 11.71
CA GLU A 6 -12.82 26.01 12.03
C GLU A 6 -11.48 26.34 11.37
N ALA A 7 -10.45 26.54 12.18
CA ALA A 7 -9.11 26.75 11.70
C ALA A 7 -8.65 25.47 10.98
N LYS A 8 -8.68 25.50 9.64
CA LYS A 8 -8.15 24.44 8.80
C LYS A 8 -6.65 24.30 9.11
N THR A 9 -6.26 23.21 9.73
CA THR A 9 -4.86 22.94 10.06
C THR A 9 -3.99 23.07 8.80
N PRO A 10 -2.91 23.87 8.84
CA PRO A 10 -2.07 24.05 7.68
C PRO A 10 -1.39 22.71 7.35
N PRO A 11 -1.21 22.38 6.05
CA PRO A 11 -0.51 21.18 5.64
C PRO A 11 0.94 21.18 6.16
N VAL A 12 1.49 20.00 6.39
CA VAL A 12 2.89 19.83 6.83
C VAL A 12 3.83 20.55 5.86
N SER A 13 4.70 21.42 6.37
CA SER A 13 5.63 22.17 5.52
C SER A 13 6.72 21.26 4.98
N ALA A 14 6.99 21.38 3.67
CA ALA A 14 7.95 20.56 2.94
C ALA A 14 9.37 20.62 3.54
N GLY A 15 9.80 21.77 4.06
CA GLY A 15 11.11 21.97 4.68
C GLY A 15 11.17 21.69 6.19
N SER A 16 10.12 21.13 6.80
CA SER A 16 10.14 20.76 8.22
C SER A 16 10.79 19.40 8.43
N TRP A 17 11.24 19.14 9.67
CA TRP A 17 11.65 17.80 10.10
C TRP A 17 10.58 16.74 9.83
N THR A 18 9.31 17.08 10.08
CA THR A 18 8.16 16.21 9.75
C THR A 18 8.09 15.93 8.25
N GLY A 19 8.32 16.94 7.40
CA GLY A 19 8.38 16.78 5.96
C GLY A 19 9.46 15.78 5.51
N TYR A 20 10.66 15.88 6.08
CA TYR A 20 11.76 14.95 5.78
C TYR A 20 11.46 13.51 6.25
N VAL A 21 10.88 13.34 7.44
CA VAL A 21 10.51 12.00 7.95
C VAL A 21 9.43 11.36 7.07
N ILE A 22 8.44 12.14 6.63
CA ILE A 22 7.40 11.67 5.71
C ILE A 22 8.02 11.25 4.38
N LEU A 23 8.90 12.07 3.81
CA LEU A 23 9.60 11.77 2.57
C LEU A 23 10.42 10.47 2.70
N LEU A 24 11.23 10.35 3.75
CA LEU A 24 12.03 9.15 3.99
C LEU A 24 11.14 7.91 4.13
N THR A 25 10.04 8.02 4.88
CA THR A 25 9.06 6.94 5.05
C THR A 25 8.44 6.53 3.72
N ARG A 26 8.09 7.50 2.86
CA ARG A 26 7.59 7.25 1.51
C ARG A 26 8.61 6.54 0.64
N LEU A 27 9.86 6.98 0.66
CA LEU A 27 10.93 6.36 -0.12
C LEU A 27 11.17 4.91 0.32
N LEU A 28 11.21 4.67 1.63
CA LEU A 28 11.41 3.33 2.19
C LEU A 28 10.22 2.40 1.87
N LEU A 29 8.98 2.83 2.13
CA LEU A 29 7.79 2.01 1.83
C LEU A 29 7.58 1.80 0.33
N GLY A 30 7.79 2.86 -0.46
CA GLY A 30 7.69 2.82 -1.91
C GLY A 30 8.70 1.83 -2.49
N TRP A 31 9.96 1.92 -2.06
CA TRP A 31 10.99 0.95 -2.45
C TRP A 31 10.65 -0.47 -1.98
N TRP A 32 10.16 -0.64 -0.75
CA TRP A 32 9.80 -1.95 -0.23
C TRP A 32 8.75 -2.64 -1.10
N MET A 33 7.63 -1.97 -1.39
CA MET A 33 6.58 -2.53 -2.23
C MET A 33 7.03 -2.72 -3.67
N LEU A 34 7.76 -1.74 -4.23
CA LEU A 34 8.26 -1.83 -5.60
C LEU A 34 9.22 -3.01 -5.77
N HIS A 35 10.18 -3.16 -4.86
CA HIS A 35 11.11 -4.27 -4.85
C HIS A 35 10.38 -5.62 -4.67
N ALA A 36 9.41 -5.69 -3.75
CA ALA A 36 8.62 -6.91 -3.53
C ALA A 36 7.83 -7.34 -4.77
N GLY A 37 7.25 -6.39 -5.50
CA GLY A 37 6.53 -6.64 -6.75
C GLY A 37 7.46 -7.00 -7.90
N LEU A 38 8.57 -6.27 -8.07
CA LEU A 38 9.57 -6.57 -9.11
C LEU A 38 10.21 -7.94 -8.90
N ALA A 39 10.49 -8.33 -7.66
CA ALA A 39 11.00 -9.68 -7.37
C ALA A 39 10.05 -10.79 -7.87
N LYS A 40 8.73 -10.54 -7.87
CA LYS A 40 7.72 -11.47 -8.40
C LYS A 40 7.67 -11.51 -9.93
N PHE A 41 8.25 -10.51 -10.60
CA PHE A 41 8.43 -10.46 -12.05
C PHE A 41 9.82 -10.91 -12.51
N ALA A 42 10.68 -11.38 -11.60
CA ALA A 42 12.07 -11.74 -11.91
C ALA A 42 12.21 -12.72 -13.09
N PHE A 43 11.25 -13.61 -13.28
CA PHE A 43 11.19 -14.55 -14.41
C PHE A 43 11.20 -13.88 -15.80
N LEU A 44 10.93 -12.58 -15.89
CA LEU A 44 10.98 -11.83 -17.15
C LEU A 44 12.41 -11.46 -17.57
N TRP A 45 13.39 -11.48 -16.66
CA TRP A 45 14.79 -11.11 -16.93
C TRP A 45 15.83 -12.07 -16.37
N ASP A 46 15.45 -12.99 -15.49
CA ASP A 46 16.30 -14.06 -14.95
C ASP A 46 15.73 -15.42 -15.37
N ALA A 47 16.47 -16.13 -16.24
CA ALA A 47 16.08 -17.44 -16.76
C ALA A 47 15.96 -18.52 -15.68
N GLY A 48 16.60 -18.33 -14.50
CA GLY A 48 16.49 -19.23 -13.36
C GLY A 48 15.30 -18.93 -12.44
N ALA A 49 14.66 -17.76 -12.58
CA ALA A 49 13.58 -17.34 -11.71
C ALA A 49 12.24 -17.97 -12.12
N LYS A 50 11.48 -18.41 -11.11
CA LYS A 50 10.12 -18.95 -11.32
C LYS A 50 9.08 -17.83 -11.23
N PRO A 51 7.99 -17.90 -12.01
CA PRO A 51 6.87 -16.99 -11.84
C PRO A 51 6.28 -17.08 -10.43
N PHE A 52 5.74 -15.96 -9.95
CA PHE A 52 4.99 -15.92 -8.71
C PHE A 52 3.80 -16.88 -8.77
N ALA A 53 3.65 -17.69 -7.71
CA ALA A 53 2.56 -18.65 -7.56
C ALA A 53 1.80 -18.38 -6.26
N ALA A 54 0.66 -17.70 -6.37
CA ALA A 54 -0.20 -17.32 -5.25
C ALA A 54 -0.75 -18.52 -4.50
N SER A 55 -0.93 -19.67 -5.16
CA SER A 55 -1.52 -20.89 -4.55
C SER A 55 -0.73 -21.38 -3.34
N GLN A 56 0.60 -21.26 -3.37
CA GLN A 56 1.45 -21.68 -2.24
C GLN A 56 1.16 -20.85 -1.00
N TRP A 57 1.09 -19.53 -1.16
CA TRP A 57 0.76 -18.64 -0.06
C TRP A 57 -0.69 -18.79 0.39
N LEU A 58 -1.65 -18.80 -0.55
CA LEU A 58 -3.08 -18.87 -0.25
C LEU A 58 -3.49 -20.14 0.51
N VAL A 59 -2.84 -21.28 0.24
CA VAL A 59 -3.17 -22.57 0.88
C VAL A 59 -2.22 -22.86 2.03
N ALA A 60 -0.92 -23.00 1.76
CA ALA A 60 0.04 -23.43 2.78
C ALA A 60 0.48 -22.27 3.69
N GLY A 61 0.59 -21.07 3.14
CA GLY A 61 1.06 -19.87 3.86
C GLY A 61 0.02 -19.21 4.78
N THR A 62 -1.25 -19.60 4.70
CA THR A 62 -2.36 -18.98 5.46
C THR A 62 -2.98 -19.92 6.50
N THR A 63 -2.37 -21.09 6.75
CA THR A 63 -2.87 -22.08 7.71
C THR A 63 -2.95 -21.55 9.15
N ALA A 64 -2.17 -20.52 9.45
CA ALA A 64 -2.16 -19.79 10.71
C ALA A 64 -3.31 -18.77 10.86
N ALA A 65 -4.00 -18.44 9.77
CA ALA A 65 -5.02 -17.42 9.75
C ALA A 65 -6.28 -17.87 10.51
N PRO A 66 -7.16 -16.93 10.94
CA PRO A 66 -8.49 -17.28 11.41
C PRO A 66 -9.22 -18.18 10.40
N GLY A 67 -9.94 -19.20 10.87
CA GLY A 67 -10.51 -20.24 9.99
C GLY A 67 -11.40 -19.71 8.85
N TRP A 68 -12.14 -18.62 9.10
CA TRP A 68 -12.94 -17.95 8.06
C TRP A 68 -12.07 -17.32 6.97
N LEU A 69 -10.92 -16.75 7.33
CA LEU A 69 -9.98 -16.13 6.40
C LEU A 69 -9.22 -17.21 5.62
N HIS A 70 -8.69 -18.22 6.33
CA HIS A 70 -8.02 -19.36 5.67
C HIS A 70 -8.98 -20.07 4.69
N GLY A 71 -10.22 -20.34 5.10
CA GLY A 71 -11.22 -20.98 4.24
C GLY A 71 -11.53 -20.16 2.99
N PHE A 72 -11.68 -18.84 3.12
CA PHE A 72 -11.87 -17.95 1.98
C PHE A 72 -10.67 -17.95 1.02
N LEU A 73 -9.44 -17.85 1.55
CA LEU A 73 -8.22 -17.83 0.74
C LEU A 73 -7.97 -19.17 0.05
N ALA A 74 -8.23 -20.29 0.74
CA ALA A 74 -8.16 -21.63 0.17
C ALA A 74 -9.22 -21.84 -0.92
N TRP A 75 -10.45 -21.35 -0.73
CA TRP A 75 -11.48 -21.37 -1.79
C TRP A 75 -11.06 -20.55 -3.01
N ALA A 76 -10.49 -19.36 -2.81
CA ALA A 76 -9.97 -18.53 -3.90
C ALA A 76 -8.82 -19.24 -4.65
N ALA A 77 -7.94 -19.94 -3.93
CA ALA A 77 -6.86 -20.73 -4.55
C ALA A 77 -7.37 -21.91 -5.40
N ASN A 78 -8.48 -22.52 -5.00
CA ASN A 78 -9.09 -23.65 -5.73
C ASN A 78 -10.03 -23.19 -6.86
N THR A 79 -10.29 -21.89 -6.99
CA THR A 79 -11.12 -21.32 -8.05
C THR A 79 -10.22 -20.81 -9.18
N PRO A 80 -10.18 -21.42 -10.38
CA PRO A 80 -9.17 -21.14 -11.41
C PRO A 80 -9.07 -19.66 -11.81
N PHE A 81 -10.21 -19.00 -12.00
CA PHE A 81 -10.26 -17.59 -12.36
C PHE A 81 -9.70 -16.69 -11.24
N LEU A 82 -10.07 -16.95 -9.98
CA LEU A 82 -9.59 -16.18 -8.85
C LEU A 82 -8.09 -16.37 -8.64
N LEU A 83 -7.60 -17.61 -8.71
CA LEU A 83 -6.17 -17.89 -8.61
C LEU A 83 -5.37 -17.17 -9.71
N ALA A 84 -5.84 -17.23 -10.95
CA ALA A 84 -5.22 -16.53 -12.08
C ALA A 84 -5.22 -15.01 -11.85
N ALA A 85 -6.34 -14.45 -11.38
CA ALA A 85 -6.44 -13.04 -11.03
C ALA A 85 -5.47 -12.67 -9.90
N THR A 86 -5.36 -13.47 -8.84
CA THR A 86 -4.44 -13.21 -7.70
C THR A 86 -2.97 -13.27 -8.12
N ASN A 87 -2.60 -14.19 -9.02
CA ASN A 87 -1.25 -14.29 -9.57
C ASN A 87 -0.80 -13.02 -10.30
N VAL A 88 -1.74 -12.25 -10.87
CA VAL A 88 -1.45 -10.99 -11.55
C VAL A 88 -1.64 -9.79 -10.61
N ALA A 89 -2.75 -9.78 -9.86
CA ALA A 89 -3.14 -8.66 -9.02
C ALA A 89 -2.15 -8.40 -7.89
N ILE A 90 -1.55 -9.42 -7.27
CA ILE A 90 -0.57 -9.22 -6.20
C ILE A 90 0.71 -8.56 -6.74
N PRO A 91 1.43 -9.14 -7.74
CA PRO A 91 2.64 -8.51 -8.27
C PRO A 91 2.38 -7.11 -8.86
N VAL A 92 1.33 -6.95 -9.67
CA VAL A 92 1.01 -5.66 -10.29
C VAL A 92 0.62 -4.65 -9.21
N GLY A 93 -0.20 -5.06 -8.24
CA GLY A 93 -0.63 -4.21 -7.13
C GLY A 93 0.55 -3.69 -6.32
N GLU A 94 1.49 -4.57 -5.94
CA GLU A 94 2.70 -4.17 -5.21
C GLU A 94 3.56 -3.17 -5.99
N VAL A 95 3.75 -3.39 -7.30
CA VAL A 95 4.48 -2.44 -8.16
C VAL A 95 3.76 -1.09 -8.22
N LEU A 96 2.45 -1.08 -8.49
CA LEU A 96 1.67 0.16 -8.59
C LEU A 96 1.61 0.92 -7.28
N ILE A 97 1.45 0.23 -6.15
CA ILE A 97 1.50 0.82 -4.81
C ILE A 97 2.89 1.41 -4.56
N GLY A 98 3.94 0.65 -4.85
CA GLY A 98 5.32 1.08 -4.72
C GLY A 98 5.60 2.36 -5.51
N LEU A 99 5.25 2.37 -6.80
CA LEU A 99 5.41 3.53 -7.67
C LEU A 99 4.56 4.72 -7.21
N GLY A 100 3.29 4.50 -6.87
CA GLY A 100 2.38 5.57 -6.43
C GLY A 100 2.89 6.27 -5.18
N VAL A 101 3.38 5.52 -4.19
CA VAL A 101 3.95 6.10 -2.96
C VAL A 101 5.33 6.72 -3.19
N LEU A 102 6.18 6.08 -4.00
CA LEU A 102 7.55 6.55 -4.27
C LEU A 102 7.52 7.89 -5.02
N ILE A 103 6.79 7.94 -6.14
CA ILE A 103 6.65 9.15 -6.98
C ILE A 103 5.77 10.18 -6.27
N GLY A 104 4.81 9.72 -5.48
CA GLY A 104 3.84 10.58 -4.81
C GLY A 104 2.73 11.00 -5.73
N ALA A 105 2.19 10.05 -6.48
CA ALA A 105 1.04 10.23 -7.34
C ALA A 105 -0.05 9.28 -6.83
N PHE A 106 -1.22 9.82 -6.47
CA PHE A 106 -2.28 9.09 -5.79
C PHE A 106 -1.80 8.45 -4.49
N THR A 107 -0.97 9.16 -3.72
CA THR A 107 -0.28 8.61 -2.55
C THR A 107 -1.24 8.05 -1.52
N ARG A 108 -2.39 8.71 -1.27
CA ARG A 108 -3.39 8.20 -0.30
C ARG A 108 -4.06 6.92 -0.77
N LEU A 109 -4.39 6.83 -2.05
CA LEU A 109 -4.97 5.63 -2.63
C LEU A 109 -3.95 4.48 -2.61
N ALA A 110 -2.71 4.74 -3.03
CA ALA A 110 -1.63 3.77 -3.02
C ALA A 110 -1.33 3.28 -1.60
N ALA A 111 -1.24 4.20 -0.62
CA ALA A 111 -1.03 3.85 0.78
C ALA A 111 -2.22 3.06 1.38
N PHE A 112 -3.45 3.36 0.98
CA PHE A 112 -4.63 2.59 1.39
C PHE A 112 -4.54 1.13 0.92
N PHE A 113 -4.27 0.90 -0.37
CA PHE A 113 -4.11 -0.45 -0.88
C PHE A 113 -2.86 -1.16 -0.31
N GLY A 114 -1.78 -0.43 -0.05
CA GLY A 114 -0.60 -0.94 0.63
C GLY A 114 -0.91 -1.41 2.06
N ALA A 115 -1.64 -0.60 2.83
CA ALA A 115 -2.10 -0.97 4.17
C ALA A 115 -3.05 -2.18 4.13
N PHE A 116 -3.98 -2.21 3.16
CA PHE A 116 -4.90 -3.33 2.98
C PHE A 116 -4.16 -4.64 2.67
N LEU A 117 -3.23 -4.62 1.73
CA LEU A 117 -2.45 -5.80 1.36
C LEU A 117 -1.59 -6.28 2.55
N ALA A 118 -0.92 -5.36 3.24
CA ALA A 118 -0.15 -5.67 4.45
C ALA A 118 -1.03 -6.24 5.57
N ALA A 119 -2.27 -5.76 5.73
CA ALA A 119 -3.22 -6.30 6.71
C ALA A 119 -3.63 -7.74 6.39
N VAL A 120 -3.87 -8.06 5.12
CA VAL A 120 -4.17 -9.44 4.71
C VAL A 120 -2.98 -10.37 4.97
N PHE A 121 -1.75 -9.93 4.64
CA PHE A 121 -0.52 -10.71 4.92
C PHE A 121 -0.22 -10.84 6.42
N TYR A 122 -0.52 -9.80 7.20
CA TYR A 122 -0.42 -9.84 8.65
C TYR A 122 -1.38 -10.89 9.20
N LEU A 123 -2.67 -10.79 8.89
CA LEU A 123 -3.69 -11.70 9.41
C LEU A 123 -3.52 -13.14 8.91
N SER A 124 -2.88 -13.36 7.76
CA SER A 124 -2.63 -14.71 7.26
C SER A 124 -1.54 -15.46 8.03
N THR A 125 -0.64 -14.73 8.70
CA THR A 125 0.57 -15.29 9.32
C THR A 125 0.59 -15.13 10.85
N VAL A 126 -0.19 -14.18 11.38
CA VAL A 126 -0.30 -13.91 12.81
C VAL A 126 -1.15 -14.98 13.47
N GLY A 127 -0.51 -15.80 14.31
CA GLY A 127 -1.22 -16.81 15.10
C GLY A 127 -0.43 -18.10 15.36
N TYR A 128 0.62 -18.41 14.57
CA TYR A 128 1.31 -19.70 14.69
C TYR A 128 2.65 -19.67 15.44
N ALA A 129 3.28 -18.50 15.58
CA ALA A 129 4.64 -18.38 16.15
C ALA A 129 4.74 -17.46 17.39
N GLY A 130 3.62 -17.05 17.99
CA GLY A 130 3.60 -16.16 19.16
C GLY A 130 4.16 -14.75 18.92
N THR A 131 4.48 -14.39 17.67
CA THR A 131 5.07 -13.11 17.31
C THR A 131 4.03 -12.21 16.66
N TYR A 132 3.53 -11.24 17.42
CA TYR A 132 2.59 -10.22 16.92
C TYR A 132 3.30 -9.05 16.23
N VAL A 133 4.61 -8.89 16.45
CA VAL A 133 5.40 -7.80 15.86
C VAL A 133 6.11 -8.32 14.61
N THR A 134 5.53 -8.04 13.44
CA THR A 134 6.05 -8.49 12.15
C THR A 134 6.32 -7.30 11.22
N GLY A 135 7.06 -7.55 10.14
CA GLY A 135 7.27 -6.55 9.08
C GLY A 135 5.96 -6.07 8.46
N GLU A 136 4.92 -6.94 8.41
CA GLU A 136 3.59 -6.57 7.94
C GLU A 136 2.92 -5.55 8.86
N LEU A 137 3.00 -5.75 10.18
CA LEU A 137 2.47 -4.79 11.16
C LEU A 137 3.13 -3.42 11.00
N LEU A 138 4.46 -3.40 10.86
CA LEU A 138 5.20 -2.17 10.62
C LEU A 138 4.72 -1.48 9.34
N ARG A 139 4.52 -2.21 8.25
CA ARG A 139 4.00 -1.64 7.00
C ARG A 139 2.60 -1.06 7.16
N ILE A 140 1.70 -1.73 7.88
CA ILE A 140 0.35 -1.20 8.18
C ILE A 140 0.45 0.14 8.89
N VAL A 141 1.27 0.23 9.95
CA VAL A 141 1.45 1.46 10.73
C VAL A 141 2.04 2.58 9.87
N LEU A 142 3.07 2.28 9.08
CA LEU A 142 3.71 3.28 8.23
C LEU A 142 2.79 3.74 7.09
N PHE A 143 1.99 2.86 6.48
CA PHE A 143 1.00 3.28 5.48
C PHE A 143 -0.13 4.11 6.10
N ALA A 144 -0.62 3.73 7.29
CA ALA A 144 -1.59 4.52 8.03
C ALA A 144 -1.05 5.93 8.35
N GLN A 145 0.22 6.03 8.73
CA GLN A 145 0.94 7.30 8.88
C GLN A 145 0.93 8.11 7.58
N LEU A 146 1.26 7.51 6.43
CA LEU A 146 1.24 8.24 5.15
C LEU A 146 -0.15 8.75 4.76
N ILE A 147 -1.19 7.97 5.07
CA ILE A 147 -2.60 8.35 4.85
C ILE A 147 -2.98 9.53 5.75
N ALA A 148 -2.67 9.44 7.05
CA ALA A 148 -3.05 10.44 8.04
C ALA A 148 -2.40 11.81 7.77
N PHE A 149 -1.14 11.82 7.34
CA PHE A 149 -0.39 13.06 7.11
C PHE A 149 -0.51 13.60 5.68
N GLY A 150 -1.27 12.95 4.79
CA GLY A 150 -1.43 13.39 3.40
C GLY A 150 -0.08 13.48 2.68
N ALA A 151 0.72 12.42 2.78
CA ALA A 151 2.13 12.43 2.44
C ALA A 151 2.45 12.76 0.96
N GLY A 152 1.46 12.70 0.07
CA GLY A 152 1.57 13.16 -1.32
C GLY A 152 1.82 14.67 -1.45
N ARG A 153 1.35 15.49 -0.50
CA ARG A 153 1.57 16.95 -0.52
C ARG A 153 3.01 17.36 -0.20
N VAL A 154 3.78 16.44 0.41
CA VAL A 154 5.16 16.66 0.84
C VAL A 154 6.09 16.12 -0.24
N TRP A 155 6.58 17.00 -1.12
CA TRP A 155 7.50 16.66 -2.22
C TRP A 155 6.98 15.56 -3.18
N GLY A 156 5.67 15.32 -3.24
CA GLY A 156 5.04 14.41 -4.19
C GLY A 156 4.45 15.14 -5.39
N VAL A 157 4.26 14.39 -6.49
CA VAL A 157 3.57 14.87 -7.69
C VAL A 157 2.11 15.29 -7.39
N ASP A 158 1.50 14.74 -6.33
CA ASP A 158 0.18 15.13 -5.84
C ASP A 158 0.10 16.63 -5.53
N ALA A 159 1.17 17.26 -5.04
CA ALA A 159 1.21 18.70 -4.80
C ALA A 159 1.14 19.54 -6.10
N VAL A 160 1.56 18.97 -7.23
CA VAL A 160 1.48 19.60 -8.56
C VAL A 160 0.12 19.30 -9.19
N LEU A 161 -0.38 18.07 -9.07
CA LEU A 161 -1.71 17.66 -9.55
C LEU A 161 -2.83 18.44 -8.86
N GLU A 162 -2.73 18.70 -7.55
CA GLU A 162 -3.71 19.52 -6.81
C GLU A 162 -3.83 20.96 -7.33
N ARG A 163 -2.83 21.47 -8.06
CA ARG A 163 -2.84 22.82 -8.67
C ARG A 163 -3.42 22.84 -10.09
N THR A 164 -3.80 21.69 -10.63
CA THR A 164 -4.42 21.63 -11.97
C THR A 164 -5.94 21.82 -11.88
N ALA A 165 -6.50 22.51 -12.88
CA ALA A 165 -7.94 22.84 -12.94
C ALA A 165 -8.87 21.60 -12.85
N LEU A 166 -8.37 20.41 -13.21
CA LEU A 166 -9.10 19.14 -13.08
C LEU A 166 -9.38 18.76 -11.62
N VAL A 167 -8.44 19.05 -10.70
CA VAL A 167 -8.57 18.71 -9.28
C VAL A 167 -9.30 19.81 -8.50
N GLU A 168 -9.12 21.08 -8.89
CA GLU A 168 -9.88 22.21 -8.32
C GLU A 168 -11.39 22.06 -8.54
N ASN A 169 -11.80 21.55 -9.71
CA ASN A 169 -13.21 21.35 -10.04
C ASN A 169 -13.82 20.05 -9.45
N HIS A 170 -13.01 19.14 -8.92
CA HIS A 170 -13.47 17.86 -8.37
C HIS A 170 -12.88 17.58 -6.97
N PRO A 171 -13.55 18.02 -5.89
CA PRO A 171 -13.02 17.90 -4.52
C PRO A 171 -12.79 16.45 -4.06
N ARG A 172 -13.44 15.46 -4.70
CA ARG A 172 -13.19 14.02 -4.44
C ARG A 172 -11.82 13.56 -4.92
N LEU A 173 -11.29 14.12 -6.02
CA LEU A 173 -9.94 13.80 -6.51
C LEU A 173 -8.87 14.32 -5.54
N ARG A 174 -9.11 15.47 -4.89
CA ARG A 174 -8.23 16.00 -3.85
C ARG A 174 -8.09 15.07 -2.64
N ALA A 175 -9.15 14.32 -2.31
CA ALA A 175 -9.10 13.35 -1.22
C ALA A 175 -8.31 12.07 -1.58
N LEU A 176 -8.22 11.73 -2.88
CA LEU A 176 -7.54 10.54 -3.37
C LEU A 176 -6.05 10.76 -3.68
N LEU A 177 -5.71 11.95 -4.19
CA LEU A 177 -4.33 12.33 -4.51
C LEU A 177 -3.52 12.40 -3.23
N GLY A 178 -4.02 13.07 -2.20
CA GLY A 178 -3.34 13.11 -0.91
C GLY A 178 -3.76 14.33 -0.16
#